data_AF-A0A7S0DE47-F1
#
_entry.id   AF-A0A7S0DE47-F1
#
_cell.length_a   1.000
_cell.length_b   1.000
_cell.length_c   1.000
_cell.angle_alpha   90.00
_cell.angle_beta   90.00
_cell.angle_gamma   90.00
#
_symmetry.space_group_name_H-M   'P 1'
#
loop_
_entity.id
_entity.type
_entity.pdbx_description
1 polymer ?
#
loop_
_entity_poly.entity_id
_entity_poly.type
_entity_poly.pdbx_seq_one_letter_code
_entity_poly.pdbx_strand_id
1 'polypeptide(L)'
;RRAERWVRVAAEERDARRDAHVRRVLVNTDAAKSGDAGLDSKDDRSVDKRGVSVVDSGGEKGDANGAEDDEENVARFEHFAEEFWGDLDGVLGSAIRDCDVLVGMHPDQATEPIIDAALRLNKPFAVVPCCVFPDLFPERVGVDGAPVRSYAQFLEYLRSKDPGIETAYLPFRGRSRVLYKR
;
A
#
# COMPACT_ATOMS: atom_id res chain seq x y z
N ARG A 1 13.93 30.93 -13.70
CA ARG A 1 12.73 31.45 -13.01
C ARG A 1 11.48 30.55 -13.10
N ARG A 2 10.99 30.10 -14.27
CA ARG A 2 9.76 29.27 -14.36
C ARG A 2 10.00 27.77 -14.09
N ALA A 3 11.16 27.24 -14.48
CA ALA A 3 11.57 25.85 -14.25
C ALA A 3 11.97 25.58 -12.79
N GLU A 4 12.72 26.49 -12.15
CA GLU A 4 13.09 26.39 -10.73
C GLU A 4 11.87 26.41 -9.81
N ARG A 5 10.83 27.19 -10.16
CA ARG A 5 9.55 27.20 -9.43
C ARG A 5 8.80 25.88 -9.59
N TRP A 6 8.91 25.21 -10.73
CA TRP A 6 8.30 23.90 -10.96
C TRP A 6 9.03 22.79 -10.21
N VAL A 7 10.37 22.79 -10.20
CA VAL A 7 11.16 21.84 -9.41
C VAL A 7 10.90 22.03 -7.92
N ARG A 8 10.84 23.29 -7.46
CA ARG A 8 10.54 23.61 -6.07
C ARG A 8 9.10 23.24 -5.69
N VAL A 9 8.11 23.54 -6.53
CA VAL A 9 6.71 23.12 -6.30
C VAL A 9 6.57 21.61 -6.37
N ALA A 10 7.30 20.91 -7.23
CA ALA A 10 7.29 19.45 -7.28
C ALA A 10 7.96 18.82 -6.05
N ALA A 11 9.00 19.44 -5.51
CA ALA A 11 9.63 19.04 -4.25
C ALA A 11 8.73 19.36 -3.05
N GLU A 12 8.17 20.57 -2.98
CA GLU A 12 7.21 21.01 -1.96
C GLU A 12 5.90 20.18 -2.02
N GLU A 13 5.40 19.80 -3.20
CA GLU A 13 4.26 18.88 -3.34
C GLU A 13 4.62 17.46 -2.93
N ARG A 14 5.86 17.01 -3.14
CA ARG A 14 6.34 15.72 -2.66
C ARG A 14 6.40 15.69 -1.13
N ASP A 15 6.90 16.75 -0.51
CA ASP A 15 6.95 16.89 0.95
C ASP A 15 5.55 17.03 1.55
N ALA A 16 4.68 17.86 0.98
CA ALA A 16 3.30 18.00 1.46
C ALA A 16 2.48 16.71 1.28
N ARG A 17 2.67 15.97 0.18
CA ARG A 17 2.05 14.64 -0.02
C ARG A 17 2.62 13.60 0.94
N ARG A 18 3.93 13.63 1.22
CA ARG A 18 4.57 12.79 2.24
C ARG A 18 3.93 13.06 3.60
N ASP A 19 3.88 14.33 4.02
CA ASP A 19 3.37 14.70 5.34
C ASP A 19 1.86 14.43 5.48
N ALA A 20 1.09 14.55 4.38
CA ALA A 20 -0.31 14.14 4.34
C ALA A 20 -0.48 12.61 4.35
N HIS A 21 0.42 11.86 3.70
CA HIS A 21 0.44 10.40 3.73
C HIS A 21 0.79 9.89 5.13
N VAL A 22 1.84 10.43 5.76
CA VAL A 22 2.22 10.15 7.16
C VAL A 22 1.01 10.35 8.07
N ARG A 23 0.37 11.52 8.01
CA ARG A 23 -0.85 11.78 8.81
C ARG A 23 -1.95 10.76 8.57
N ARG A 24 -2.17 10.32 7.33
CA ARG A 24 -3.19 9.31 7.01
C ARG A 24 -2.83 7.91 7.53
N VAL A 25 -1.55 7.53 7.47
CA VAL A 25 -1.07 6.26 8.01
C VAL A 25 -1.25 6.24 9.54
N LEU A 26 -0.92 7.35 10.20
CA LEU A 26 -1.09 7.50 11.65
C LEU A 26 -2.54 7.36 12.10
N VAL A 27 -3.48 7.96 11.36
CA VAL A 27 -4.93 7.80 11.63
C VAL A 27 -5.37 6.33 11.56
N ASN A 28 -4.78 5.54 10.66
CA ASN A 28 -5.11 4.12 10.52
C ASN A 28 -4.46 3.25 11.60
N THR A 29 -3.33 3.65 12.18
CA THR A 29 -2.74 2.96 13.34
C THR A 29 -3.54 3.18 14.62
N ASP A 30 -4.22 4.33 14.76
CA ASP A 30 -5.11 4.61 15.90
C ASP A 30 -6.48 3.94 15.76
N ALA A 31 -7.04 3.88 14.55
CA ALA A 31 -8.31 3.21 14.29
C ALA A 31 -8.26 1.69 14.56
N ALA A 32 -7.08 1.07 14.47
CA ALA A 32 -6.89 -0.34 14.82
C ALA A 32 -7.05 -0.63 16.33
N LYS A 33 -7.10 0.41 17.18
CA LYS A 33 -7.30 0.26 18.63
C LYS A 33 -8.76 0.39 19.07
N SER A 34 -9.69 0.78 18.19
CA SER A 34 -11.11 0.89 18.53
C SER A 34 -11.99 -0.06 17.70
N GLY A 35 -12.27 -1.24 18.26
CA GLY A 35 -13.55 -1.92 18.03
C GLY A 35 -13.52 -3.19 17.17
N ASP A 36 -13.26 -4.32 17.83
CA ASP A 36 -13.92 -5.58 17.53
C ASP A 36 -15.42 -5.48 17.89
N ALA A 37 -16.30 -5.65 16.91
CA ALA A 37 -17.69 -6.06 17.08
C ALA A 37 -18.25 -6.52 15.72
N GLY A 38 -18.42 -7.84 15.56
CA GLY A 38 -19.04 -8.43 14.38
C GLY A 38 -20.54 -8.15 14.27
N LEU A 39 -21.09 -8.26 13.05
CA LEU A 39 -22.06 -9.27 12.63
C LEU A 39 -22.73 -8.92 11.29
N ASP A 40 -22.84 -9.98 10.49
CA ASP A 40 -23.89 -10.36 9.56
C ASP A 40 -24.11 -9.73 8.18
N SER A 41 -24.17 -10.69 7.26
CA SER A 41 -24.56 -10.66 5.87
C SER A 41 -26.04 -10.29 5.67
N LYS A 42 -26.33 -9.53 4.61
CA LYS A 42 -27.49 -9.76 3.73
C LYS A 42 -27.35 -9.04 2.40
N ASP A 43 -27.75 -9.77 1.38
CA ASP A 43 -27.74 -9.45 -0.05
C ASP A 43 -28.65 -8.28 -0.46
N ASP A 44 -28.36 -7.83 -1.68
CA ASP A 44 -29.30 -7.53 -2.77
C ASP A 44 -29.46 -6.09 -3.29
N ARG A 45 -29.81 -6.09 -4.58
CA ARG A 45 -29.55 -5.12 -5.65
C ARG A 45 -30.59 -3.97 -5.70
N SER A 46 -30.18 -2.90 -6.43
CA SER A 46 -30.99 -2.13 -7.40
C SER A 46 -31.80 -0.88 -6.97
N VAL A 47 -31.31 0.28 -7.46
CA VAL A 47 -32.03 1.35 -8.23
C VAL A 47 -33.07 2.28 -7.55
N ASP A 48 -32.76 3.58 -7.65
CA ASP A 48 -33.58 4.79 -7.84
C ASP A 48 -34.39 5.51 -6.73
N LYS A 49 -34.08 6.82 -6.67
CA LYS A 49 -34.96 8.02 -6.64
C LYS A 49 -35.71 8.44 -5.35
N ARG A 50 -35.32 9.66 -4.92
CA ARG A 50 -36.14 10.83 -4.51
C ARG A 50 -37.22 10.63 -3.43
N GLY A 51 -37.12 11.40 -2.35
CA GLY A 51 -38.29 11.92 -1.63
C GLY A 51 -38.14 12.09 -0.13
N VAL A 52 -37.90 13.34 0.27
CA VAL A 52 -38.10 13.98 1.59
C VAL A 52 -39.19 13.36 2.48
N SER A 53 -38.90 13.18 3.77
CA SER A 53 -39.77 13.63 4.88
C SER A 53 -39.03 13.68 6.23
N VAL A 54 -39.45 14.64 7.04
CA VAL A 54 -38.92 15.12 8.33
C VAL A 54 -39.63 14.43 9.50
N VAL A 55 -38.92 14.16 10.61
CA VAL A 55 -39.23 14.44 12.06
C VAL A 55 -38.20 13.67 12.92
N ASP A 56 -37.22 14.33 13.53
CA ASP A 56 -37.17 14.96 14.87
C ASP A 56 -37.45 14.03 16.07
N SER A 57 -36.42 13.75 16.88
CA SER A 57 -36.40 13.91 18.35
C SER A 57 -35.18 13.25 19.00
N GLY A 58 -34.34 14.05 19.68
CA GLY A 58 -33.81 13.71 21.00
C GLY A 58 -32.44 13.01 21.11
N GLY A 59 -31.39 13.80 21.37
CA GLY A 59 -30.10 13.32 21.87
C GLY A 59 -29.12 14.47 22.10
N GLU A 60 -29.19 15.12 23.27
CA GLU A 60 -28.29 16.20 23.67
C GLU A 60 -26.92 15.67 24.18
N LYS A 61 -25.88 16.42 23.80
CA LYS A 61 -24.58 16.67 24.46
C LYS A 61 -23.47 15.60 24.49
N GLY A 62 -22.33 16.06 23.97
CA GLY A 62 -20.99 15.60 24.28
C GLY A 62 -19.97 16.58 23.68
N ASP A 63 -19.72 17.68 24.39
CA ASP A 63 -18.70 18.67 24.04
C ASP A 63 -17.31 18.01 24.00
N ALA A 64 -16.68 17.97 22.83
CA ALA A 64 -15.31 17.49 22.66
C ALA A 64 -14.31 18.59 23.06
N ASN A 65 -14.17 18.82 24.37
CA ASN A 65 -13.04 19.58 24.92
C ASN A 65 -12.25 18.65 25.84
N GLY A 66 -11.10 18.19 25.35
CA GLY A 66 -10.16 17.35 26.08
C GLY A 66 -9.20 16.63 25.14
N ALA A 67 -8.61 17.34 24.17
CA ALA A 67 -7.43 16.84 23.47
C ALA A 67 -6.21 17.18 24.33
N GLU A 68 -5.98 16.37 25.36
CA GLU A 68 -4.64 16.24 25.91
C GLU A 68 -3.87 15.41 24.88
N ASP A 69 -2.79 15.97 24.35
CA ASP A 69 -2.01 15.43 23.26
C ASP A 69 -1.36 14.09 23.67
N ASP A 70 -1.99 12.97 23.30
CA ASP A 70 -1.41 11.62 23.33
C ASP A 70 -0.31 11.52 22.25
N GLU A 71 0.81 12.21 22.43
CA GLU A 71 2.01 12.13 21.58
C GLU A 71 2.69 10.75 21.62
N GLU A 72 2.26 9.85 22.51
CA GLU A 72 3.02 8.65 22.89
C GLU A 72 2.79 7.42 21.97
N ASN A 73 1.84 7.45 21.03
CA ASN A 73 1.52 6.30 20.18
C ASN A 73 1.65 6.51 18.67
N VAL A 74 2.33 7.56 18.25
CA VAL A 74 2.59 7.82 16.84
C VAL A 74 3.65 6.82 16.35
N ALA A 75 3.27 5.88 15.49
CA ALA A 75 4.22 4.98 14.84
C ALA A 75 5.32 5.80 14.14
N ARG A 76 6.57 5.62 14.56
CA ARG A 76 7.72 6.32 13.99
C ARG A 76 8.11 5.64 12.69
N PHE A 77 7.78 6.27 11.57
CA PHE A 77 8.20 5.82 10.25
C PHE A 77 9.41 6.64 9.79
N GLU A 78 10.47 5.94 9.38
CA GLU A 78 11.56 6.57 8.63
C GLU A 78 11.21 6.54 7.14
N HIS A 79 11.31 7.70 6.49
CA HIS A 79 10.91 7.87 5.10
C HIS A 79 12.16 8.08 4.23
N PHE A 80 12.40 7.15 3.32
CA PHE A 80 13.47 7.24 2.33
C PHE A 80 12.90 7.70 0.98
N ALA A 81 13.43 8.79 0.44
CA ALA A 81 13.04 9.33 -0.86
C ALA A 81 14.10 9.00 -1.93
N GLU A 82 14.42 7.72 -2.06
CA GLU A 82 15.50 7.19 -2.91
C GLU A 82 14.98 6.04 -3.79
N GLU A 83 15.78 5.60 -4.75
CA GLU A 83 15.47 4.43 -5.56
C GLU A 83 15.50 3.17 -4.69
N PHE A 84 14.38 2.43 -4.62
CA PHE A 84 14.22 1.32 -3.69
C PHE A 84 15.27 0.21 -3.86
N TRP A 85 15.56 -0.15 -5.11
CA TRP A 85 16.43 -1.29 -5.42
C TRP A 85 17.50 -0.88 -6.43
N GLY A 86 18.76 -0.97 -6.01
CA GLY A 86 19.90 -0.46 -6.74
C GLY A 86 21.15 -0.49 -5.88
N ASP A 87 21.70 0.69 -5.56
CA ASP A 87 22.82 0.82 -4.65
C ASP A 87 22.42 0.47 -3.21
N LEU A 88 23.04 -0.58 -2.67
CA LEU A 88 22.80 -1.03 -1.30
C LEU A 88 23.82 -0.46 -0.30
N ASP A 89 24.82 0.29 -0.74
CA ASP A 89 25.87 0.79 0.16
C ASP A 89 25.44 2.07 0.93
N GLY A 90 24.27 2.63 0.59
CA GLY A 90 23.68 3.79 1.24
C GLY A 90 22.84 3.49 2.50
N VAL A 91 22.17 4.55 2.99
CA VAL A 91 21.30 4.49 4.18
C VAL A 91 20.10 3.57 3.92
N LEU A 92 19.45 3.72 2.76
CA LEU A 92 18.34 2.86 2.37
C LEU A 92 18.76 1.39 2.26
N GLY A 93 19.91 1.10 1.66
CA GLY A 93 20.42 -0.27 1.55
C GLY A 93 20.69 -0.90 2.91
N SER A 94 21.13 -0.11 3.89
CA SER A 94 21.29 -0.56 5.28
C SER A 94 19.93 -0.87 5.92
N ALA A 95 18.95 0.03 5.77
CA ALA A 95 17.58 -0.21 6.25
C ALA A 95 16.95 -1.48 5.64
N ILE A 96 17.15 -1.72 4.34
CA ILE A 96 16.67 -2.93 3.65
C ILE A 96 17.36 -4.19 4.17
N ARG A 97 18.67 -4.15 4.44
CA ARG A 97 19.39 -5.29 5.04
C ARG A 97 18.92 -5.60 6.46
N ASP A 98 18.69 -4.56 7.24
CA ASP A 98 18.39 -4.67 8.67
C ASP A 98 16.92 -4.98 8.95
N CYS A 99 16.02 -4.75 7.98
CA CYS A 99 14.60 -5.07 8.14
C CYS A 99 14.34 -6.58 8.28
N ASP A 100 13.28 -6.93 9.02
CA ASP A 100 12.84 -8.31 9.19
C ASP A 100 12.00 -8.82 8.00
N VAL A 101 11.28 -7.92 7.34
CA VAL A 101 10.31 -8.25 6.29
C VAL A 101 10.11 -7.07 5.34
N LEU A 102 9.93 -7.40 4.06
CA LEU A 102 9.56 -6.42 3.03
C LEU A 102 8.07 -6.52 2.71
N VAL A 103 7.34 -5.40 2.81
CA VAL A 103 5.89 -5.35 2.56
C VAL A 103 5.57 -4.31 1.49
N GLY A 104 4.79 -4.72 0.47
CA GLY A 104 4.33 -3.84 -0.60
C GLY A 104 2.82 -3.90 -0.79
N MET A 105 2.11 -2.84 -0.41
CA MET A 105 0.65 -2.74 -0.57
C MET A 105 0.32 -1.91 -1.81
N HIS A 106 0.02 -2.59 -2.92
CA HIS A 106 -0.20 -1.98 -4.24
C HIS A 106 0.97 -1.09 -4.70
N PRO A 107 2.23 -1.56 -4.66
CA PRO A 107 3.41 -0.72 -4.86
C PRO A 107 3.69 -0.36 -6.33
N ASP A 108 2.69 -0.46 -7.21
CA ASP A 108 2.77 -0.17 -8.65
C ASP A 108 4.07 -0.70 -9.29
N GLN A 109 4.92 0.18 -9.84
CA GLN A 109 6.16 -0.19 -10.53
C GLN A 109 7.20 -0.89 -9.62
N ALA A 110 7.11 -0.71 -8.30
CA ALA A 110 8.04 -1.30 -7.33
C ALA A 110 7.66 -2.75 -6.94
N THR A 111 6.56 -3.30 -7.46
CA THR A 111 6.09 -4.66 -7.14
C THR A 111 7.18 -5.72 -7.33
N GLU A 112 7.78 -5.77 -8.51
CA GLU A 112 8.82 -6.75 -8.82
C GLU A 112 10.14 -6.45 -8.09
N PRO A 113 10.65 -5.20 -8.06
CA PRO A 113 11.83 -4.85 -7.27
C PRO A 113 11.77 -5.30 -5.80
N ILE A 114 10.61 -5.17 -5.14
CA ILE A 114 10.44 -5.64 -3.74
C ILE A 114 10.63 -7.16 -3.64
N ILE A 115 10.06 -7.92 -4.58
CA ILE A 115 10.18 -9.38 -4.60
C ILE A 115 11.63 -9.78 -4.90
N ASP A 116 12.26 -9.18 -5.90
CA ASP A 116 13.65 -9.47 -6.27
C ASP A 116 14.62 -9.13 -5.14
N ALA A 117 14.39 -8.02 -4.44
CA ALA A 117 15.13 -7.64 -3.25
C ALA A 117 15.03 -8.70 -2.14
N ALA A 118 13.80 -9.10 -1.82
CA ALA A 118 13.53 -10.09 -0.78
C ALA A 118 14.16 -11.44 -1.10
N LEU A 119 14.02 -11.91 -2.35
CA LEU A 119 14.63 -13.16 -2.79
C LEU A 119 16.15 -13.11 -2.74
N ARG A 120 16.78 -12.01 -3.20
CA ARG A 120 18.24 -11.86 -3.20
C ARG A 120 18.83 -11.79 -1.79
N LEU A 121 18.13 -11.13 -0.87
CA LEU A 121 18.56 -10.97 0.52
C LEU A 121 18.08 -12.13 1.41
N ASN A 122 17.34 -13.08 0.86
CA ASN A 122 16.68 -14.17 1.57
C ASN A 122 15.86 -13.66 2.77
N LYS A 123 15.02 -12.65 2.51
CA LYS A 123 14.14 -12.01 3.49
C LYS A 123 12.69 -12.44 3.24
N PRO A 124 11.90 -12.61 4.32
CA PRO A 124 10.46 -12.73 4.22
C PRO A 124 9.86 -11.52 3.47
N PHE A 125 8.79 -11.74 2.72
CA PHE A 125 8.05 -10.64 2.09
C PHE A 125 6.56 -10.93 1.95
N ALA A 126 5.77 -9.86 1.80
CA ALA A 126 4.37 -9.91 1.40
C ALA A 126 4.04 -8.72 0.49
N VAL A 127 3.64 -9.00 -0.75
CA VAL A 127 3.36 -7.96 -1.77
C VAL A 127 2.00 -8.18 -2.39
N VAL A 128 1.24 -7.12 -2.59
CA VAL A 128 -0.05 -7.11 -3.30
C VAL A 128 0.13 -6.50 -4.69
N PRO A 129 0.25 -7.31 -5.75
CA PRO A 129 0.38 -6.80 -7.12
C PRO A 129 -0.94 -6.15 -7.59
N CYS A 130 -0.84 -5.07 -8.36
CA CYS A 130 -2.00 -4.34 -8.88
C CYS A 130 -1.94 -4.11 -10.40
N CYS A 131 -0.83 -3.55 -10.87
CA CYS A 131 -0.63 -2.98 -12.20
C CYS A 131 0.52 -3.68 -12.91
N VAL A 132 0.36 -3.96 -14.21
CA VAL A 132 1.32 -4.78 -14.99
C VAL A 132 2.37 -3.93 -15.69
N PHE A 133 2.00 -2.72 -16.13
CA PHE A 133 2.86 -1.79 -16.88
C PHE A 133 3.66 -2.44 -18.04
N PRO A 134 3.01 -3.13 -19.00
CA PRO A 134 3.70 -3.89 -20.04
C PRO A 134 4.57 -3.04 -20.96
N ASP A 135 4.24 -1.76 -21.15
CA ASP A 135 5.03 -0.85 -21.99
C ASP A 135 6.27 -0.32 -21.26
N LEU A 136 6.25 -0.32 -19.92
CA LEU A 136 7.40 0.08 -19.10
C LEU A 136 8.36 -1.09 -18.85
N PHE A 137 7.83 -2.31 -18.81
CA PHE A 137 8.60 -3.54 -18.59
C PHE A 137 8.38 -4.56 -19.73
N PRO A 138 8.71 -4.19 -20.99
CA PRO A 138 8.52 -5.05 -22.16
C PRO A 138 9.35 -6.35 -22.11
N GLU A 139 10.38 -6.40 -21.28
CA GLU A 139 11.25 -7.54 -21.04
C GLU A 139 10.63 -8.63 -20.16
N ARG A 140 9.48 -8.37 -19.52
CA ARG A 140 8.78 -9.40 -18.75
C ARG A 140 8.15 -10.43 -19.69
N VAL A 141 8.66 -11.65 -19.60
CA VAL A 141 8.20 -12.78 -20.40
C VAL A 141 7.65 -13.88 -19.50
N GLY A 142 6.47 -14.40 -19.84
CA GLY A 142 5.86 -15.52 -19.14
C GLY A 142 6.60 -16.84 -19.39
N VAL A 143 6.17 -17.89 -18.69
CA VAL A 143 6.74 -19.25 -18.81
C VAL A 143 6.60 -19.85 -20.21
N ASP A 144 5.63 -19.37 -20.98
CA ASP A 144 5.36 -19.72 -22.37
C ASP A 144 6.19 -18.90 -23.39
N GLY A 145 7.01 -17.95 -22.91
CA GLY A 145 7.76 -17.03 -23.76
C GLY A 145 6.93 -15.88 -24.33
N ALA A 146 5.67 -15.72 -23.91
CA ALA A 146 4.84 -14.59 -24.33
C ALA A 146 5.04 -13.36 -23.43
N PRO A 147 4.90 -12.12 -23.95
CA PRO A 147 4.97 -10.91 -23.13
C PRO A 147 3.90 -10.90 -22.03
N VAL A 148 4.29 -10.47 -20.83
CA VAL A 148 3.38 -10.32 -19.69
C VAL A 148 2.53 -9.06 -19.87
N ARG A 149 1.25 -9.22 -20.23
CA ARG A 149 0.35 -8.07 -20.49
C ARG A 149 -0.92 -8.05 -19.66
N SER A 150 -1.25 -9.17 -19.01
CA SER A 150 -2.42 -9.29 -18.15
C SER A 150 -2.02 -9.48 -16.70
N TYR A 151 -2.95 -9.15 -15.80
CA TYR A 151 -2.75 -9.37 -14.37
C TYR A 151 -2.50 -10.84 -14.02
N ALA A 152 -3.19 -11.77 -14.70
CA ALA A 152 -3.00 -13.21 -14.47
C ALA A 152 -1.57 -13.65 -14.85
N GLN A 153 -1.09 -13.23 -16.03
CA GLN A 153 0.28 -13.48 -16.47
C GLN A 153 1.30 -12.84 -15.51
N PHE A 154 1.02 -11.64 -14.99
CA PHE A 154 1.93 -10.98 -14.06
C PHE A 154 2.08 -11.74 -12.75
N LEU A 155 0.98 -12.27 -12.21
CA LEU A 155 1.05 -13.11 -11.02
C LEU A 155 1.80 -14.43 -11.27
N GLU A 156 1.60 -15.05 -12.42
CA GLU A 156 2.32 -16.26 -12.80
C GLU A 156 3.82 -16.00 -12.96
N TYR A 157 4.17 -14.91 -13.66
CA TYR A 157 5.55 -14.43 -13.80
C TYR A 157 6.23 -14.18 -12.44
N LEU A 158 5.56 -13.49 -11.51
CA LEU A 158 6.13 -13.25 -10.19
C LEU A 158 6.32 -14.55 -9.40
N ARG A 159 5.35 -15.49 -9.48
CA ARG A 159 5.45 -16.79 -8.82
C ARG A 159 6.50 -17.70 -9.44
N SER A 160 6.83 -17.55 -10.72
CA SER A 160 7.87 -18.35 -11.37
C SER A 160 9.28 -17.98 -10.92
N LYS A 161 9.47 -16.83 -10.25
CA LYS A 161 10.78 -16.39 -9.74
C LYS A 161 11.34 -17.29 -8.64
N ASP A 162 10.46 -17.90 -7.83
CA ASP A 162 10.87 -18.84 -6.79
C ASP A 162 9.71 -19.79 -6.42
N PRO A 163 9.95 -21.12 -6.36
CA PRO A 163 8.89 -22.10 -6.10
C PRO A 163 8.29 -22.00 -4.68
N GLY A 164 8.95 -21.31 -3.76
CA GLY A 164 8.45 -21.06 -2.41
C GLY A 164 7.51 -19.86 -2.31
N ILE A 165 7.21 -19.16 -3.41
CA ILE A 165 6.25 -18.05 -3.40
C ILE A 165 4.82 -18.60 -3.33
N GLU A 166 4.17 -18.28 -2.21
CA GLU A 166 2.79 -18.63 -1.92
C GLU A 166 1.81 -17.49 -2.30
N THR A 167 0.52 -17.77 -2.25
CA THR A 167 -0.54 -16.81 -2.58
C THR A 167 -1.67 -16.90 -1.56
N ALA A 168 -2.09 -15.75 -1.04
CA ALA A 168 -3.28 -15.62 -0.20
C ALA A 168 -4.17 -14.46 -0.64
N TYR A 169 -5.29 -14.28 0.05
CA TYR A 169 -6.22 -13.17 -0.18
C TYR A 169 -6.43 -12.40 1.12
N LEU A 170 -6.28 -11.09 1.04
CA LEU A 170 -6.53 -10.17 2.14
C LEU A 170 -8.02 -9.79 2.18
N PRO A 171 -8.60 -9.52 3.37
CA PRO A 171 -10.03 -9.31 3.55
C PRO A 171 -10.48 -7.89 3.15
N PHE A 172 -10.20 -7.47 1.92
CA PHE A 172 -10.68 -6.20 1.37
C PHE A 172 -11.07 -6.31 -0.11
N ARG A 173 -11.85 -5.34 -0.60
CA ARG A 173 -12.36 -5.31 -1.98
C ARG A 173 -11.30 -4.81 -2.97
N GLY A 174 -11.36 -5.31 -4.20
CA GLY A 174 -10.44 -4.91 -5.29
C GLY A 174 -9.29 -5.91 -5.47
N ARG A 175 -8.08 -5.40 -5.75
CA ARG A 175 -6.87 -6.22 -5.88
C ARG A 175 -6.42 -6.65 -4.48
N SER A 176 -6.86 -7.81 -4.01
CA SER A 176 -6.57 -8.30 -2.65
C SER A 176 -5.68 -9.53 -2.59
N ARG A 177 -5.18 -10.01 -3.74
CA ARG A 177 -4.29 -11.17 -3.78
C ARG A 177 -2.89 -10.75 -3.35
N VAL A 178 -2.35 -11.40 -2.33
CA VAL A 178 -0.99 -11.19 -1.83
C VAL A 178 -0.10 -12.36 -2.24
N LEU A 179 1.10 -12.06 -2.72
CA LEU A 179 2.19 -13.01 -2.93
C LEU A 179 3.15 -12.87 -1.76
N TYR A 180 3.55 -13.99 -1.14
CA TYR A 180 4.42 -13.96 0.02
C TYR A 180 5.37 -15.15 0.05
N LYS A 181 6.48 -14.99 0.77
CA LYS A 181 7.43 -16.05 1.12
C LYS A 181 7.97 -15.77 2.53
N ARG A 182 8.16 -16.82 3.31
CA ARG A 182 8.68 -16.76 4.70
C ARG A 182 10.17 -17.04 4.74
#